data_AF-D3S7M8-F1
#
_entry.id   AF-D3S7M8-F1
#
_cell.length_a   1.000
_cell.length_b   1.000
_cell.length_c   1.000
_cell.angle_alpha   90.00
_cell.angle_beta   90.00
_cell.angle_gamma   90.00
#
_symmetry.space_group_name_H-M   'P 1'
#
loop_
_entity.id
_entity.type
_entity.pdbx_description
1 polymer ?
#
loop_
_entity_poly.entity_id
_entity_poly.type
_entity_poly.pdbx_seq_one_letter_code
_entity_poly.pdbx_strand_id
1 'polypeptide(L)'
;MDLAYIYGLICSIYGAVEDWKKREVSDFLWISMLWVGVLVHFLYNKSLLTIFIEILAILFITISVRYEKFNKLVYVGIFLFLLSFILFKSYFALSFLIFYLIGIFLYYLNFMGGGDCKFLMGLGYLKGMFFTFVIFLNAILFVIPYCLAILLINIKNKSYKGLKLKNLPLLFIALKKDIDDVKKFESIMGDDENFSLIPNINEEKEDKKIYKGKVWVTPQIPFLVFISFSYVLYMIYPFPAIFKIIELVVKSHF
;
A
#
# COMPACT_ATOMS: atom_id res chain seq x y z
N MET A 1 -6.04 24.08 1.58
CA MET A 1 -5.17 22.89 1.71
C MET A 1 -3.98 23.27 2.56
N ASP A 2 -3.62 22.46 3.53
CA ASP A 2 -2.45 22.67 4.39
C ASP A 2 -1.18 22.05 3.77
N LEU A 3 -0.03 22.39 4.35
CA LEU A 3 1.28 21.95 3.87
C LEU A 3 1.40 20.41 3.84
N ALA A 4 0.91 19.74 4.88
CA ALA A 4 0.94 18.28 4.97
C ALA A 4 0.16 17.60 3.83
N TYR A 5 -0.94 18.21 3.36
CA TYR A 5 -1.74 17.62 2.28
C TYR A 5 -1.00 17.71 0.96
N ILE A 6 -0.46 18.90 0.65
CA ILE A 6 0.29 19.13 -0.58
C ILE A 6 1.53 18.23 -0.62
N TYR A 7 2.26 18.12 0.49
CA TYR A 7 3.42 17.25 0.57
C TYR A 7 3.06 15.77 0.39
N GLY A 8 2.00 15.30 1.08
CA GLY A 8 1.51 13.93 0.92
C GLY A 8 1.06 13.62 -0.51
N LEU A 9 0.40 14.57 -1.19
CA LEU A 9 0.02 14.43 -2.60
C LEU A 9 1.24 14.30 -3.51
N ILE A 10 2.25 15.16 -3.35
CA ILE A 10 3.50 15.10 -4.12
C ILE A 10 4.17 13.74 -3.92
N CYS A 11 4.31 13.29 -2.67
CA CYS A 11 4.88 11.98 -2.37
C CYS A 11 4.04 10.83 -2.95
N SER A 12 2.70 10.93 -2.97
CA SER A 12 1.83 9.91 -3.56
C SER A 12 2.01 9.79 -5.08
N ILE A 13 2.10 10.92 -5.78
CA ILE A 13 2.31 10.96 -7.23
C ILE A 13 3.71 10.45 -7.55
N TYR A 14 4.73 10.96 -6.86
CA TYR A 14 6.11 10.53 -7.07
C TYR A 14 6.29 9.05 -6.77
N GLY A 15 5.75 8.58 -5.63
CA GLY A 15 5.78 7.17 -5.25
C GLY A 15 5.08 6.29 -6.27
N ALA A 16 3.88 6.66 -6.75
CA ALA A 16 3.16 5.91 -7.77
C ALA A 16 3.95 5.82 -9.08
N VAL A 17 4.62 6.90 -9.50
CA VAL A 17 5.48 6.92 -10.69
C VAL A 17 6.73 6.07 -10.49
N GLU A 18 7.36 6.15 -9.32
CA GLU A 18 8.54 5.35 -9.00
C GLU A 18 8.21 3.86 -8.95
N ASP A 19 7.13 3.48 -8.29
CA ASP A 19 6.67 2.10 -8.20
C ASP A 19 6.27 1.55 -9.57
N TRP A 20 5.61 2.35 -10.40
CA TRP A 20 5.29 1.97 -11.78
C TRP A 20 6.56 1.67 -12.61
N LYS A 21 7.64 2.42 -12.40
CA LYS A 21 8.88 2.32 -13.19
C LYS A 21 9.84 1.27 -12.66
N LYS A 22 10.02 1.20 -11.33
CA LYS A 22 11.08 0.41 -10.67
C LYS A 22 10.54 -0.75 -9.85
N ARG A 23 9.24 -0.77 -9.54
CA ARG A 23 8.58 -1.75 -8.65
C ARG A 23 9.15 -1.79 -7.24
N GLU A 24 9.82 -0.72 -6.86
CA GLU A 24 10.35 -0.47 -5.54
C GLU A 24 10.11 1.00 -5.22
N VAL A 25 9.47 1.25 -4.08
CA VAL A 25 9.27 2.60 -3.55
C VAL A 25 10.43 2.91 -2.63
N SER A 26 11.10 4.03 -2.85
CA SER A 26 12.23 4.42 -2.00
C SER A 26 11.80 4.60 -0.54
N ASP A 27 12.56 4.03 0.39
CA ASP A 27 12.38 4.24 1.82
C ASP A 27 12.49 5.72 2.22
N PHE A 28 13.16 6.53 1.40
CA PHE A 28 13.22 7.98 1.58
C PHE A 28 11.83 8.63 1.63
N LEU A 29 10.86 8.14 0.85
CA LEU A 29 9.55 8.78 0.73
C LEU A 29 8.81 8.81 2.06
N TRP A 30 8.58 7.65 2.68
CA TRP A 30 7.82 7.58 3.92
C TRP A 30 8.62 8.16 5.10
N ILE A 31 9.95 8.01 5.14
CA ILE A 31 10.80 8.65 6.15
C ILE A 31 10.71 10.18 6.04
N SER A 32 10.72 10.72 4.82
CA SER A 32 10.58 12.17 4.62
C SER A 32 9.22 12.68 5.10
N MET A 33 8.14 11.89 4.94
CA MET A 33 6.84 12.24 5.51
C MET A 33 6.85 12.28 7.03
N LEU A 34 7.63 11.42 7.69
CA LEU A 34 7.79 11.49 9.14
C LEU A 34 8.47 12.80 9.56
N TRP A 35 9.58 13.16 8.90
CA TRP A 35 10.30 14.40 9.20
C TRP A 35 9.48 15.66 8.90
N VAL A 36 8.77 15.71 7.78
CA VAL A 36 7.85 16.82 7.48
C VAL A 36 6.67 16.81 8.45
N GLY A 37 6.16 15.63 8.80
CA GLY A 37 5.09 15.45 9.78
C GLY A 37 5.42 16.09 11.11
N VAL A 38 6.57 15.76 11.70
CA VAL A 38 6.94 16.30 13.03
C VAL A 38 7.14 17.81 12.99
N LEU A 39 7.64 18.37 11.88
CA LEU A 39 7.74 19.82 11.68
C LEU A 39 6.37 20.49 11.58
N VAL A 40 5.43 19.86 10.87
CA VAL A 40 4.05 20.35 10.78
C VAL A 40 3.36 20.25 12.13
N HIS A 41 3.50 19.12 12.84
CA HIS A 41 2.89 18.91 14.15
C HIS A 41 3.46 19.84 15.21
N PHE A 42 4.74 20.21 15.11
CA PHE A 42 5.36 21.25 15.94
C PHE A 42 4.60 22.58 15.88
N LEU A 43 4.05 22.95 14.72
CA LEU A 43 3.26 24.17 14.57
C LEU A 43 1.90 24.09 15.29
N TYR A 44 1.38 22.88 15.54
CA TYR A 44 0.08 22.66 16.18
C TYR A 44 0.18 22.27 17.66
N ASN A 45 1.23 21.56 18.06
CA ASN A 45 1.44 21.06 19.41
C ASN A 45 2.44 21.93 20.17
N LYS A 46 2.04 22.47 21.31
CA LYS A 46 2.88 23.38 22.12
C LYS A 46 3.86 22.65 23.05
N SER A 47 3.76 21.33 23.19
CA SER A 47 4.60 20.56 24.10
C SER A 47 5.96 20.22 23.48
N LEU A 48 6.98 21.00 23.80
CA LEU A 48 8.37 20.77 23.36
C LEU A 48 8.87 19.35 23.67
N LEU A 49 8.47 18.79 24.82
CA LEU A 49 8.87 17.45 25.22
C LEU A 49 8.29 16.37 24.30
N THR A 50 7.04 16.53 23.85
CA THR A 50 6.39 15.61 22.91
C THR A 50 7.12 15.61 21.57
N ILE A 51 7.43 16.80 21.05
CA ILE A 51 8.20 16.95 19.81
C ILE A 51 9.59 16.30 19.93
N PHE A 52 10.28 16.52 21.04
CA PHE A 52 11.61 15.93 21.28
C PHE A 52 11.56 14.40 21.24
N ILE A 53 10.57 13.78 21.90
CA ILE A 53 10.38 12.33 21.90
C ILE A 53 10.11 11.81 20.49
N GLU A 54 9.26 12.50 19.72
CA GLU A 54 8.92 12.09 18.35
C GLU A 54 10.10 12.27 17.38
N ILE A 55 10.89 13.33 17.50
CA ILE A 55 12.14 13.51 16.73
C ILE A 55 13.10 12.35 17.00
N LEU A 56 13.29 11.96 18.27
CA LEU A 56 14.13 10.81 18.62
C LEU A 56 13.56 9.50 18.05
N ALA A 57 12.23 9.33 18.09
CA ALA A 57 11.57 8.18 17.50
C ALA A 57 11.88 8.05 16.00
N ILE A 58 11.69 9.15 15.25
CA ILE A 58 11.93 9.22 13.81
C ILE A 58 13.41 9.02 13.50
N LEU A 59 14.31 9.58 14.31
CA LEU A 59 15.75 9.40 14.15
C LEU A 59 16.14 7.93 14.27
N PHE A 60 15.67 7.22 15.30
CA PHE A 60 15.97 5.79 15.47
C PHE A 60 15.41 4.94 14.34
N ILE A 61 14.20 5.24 13.87
CA ILE A 61 13.62 4.58 12.70
C ILE A 61 14.47 4.85 11.45
N THR A 62 14.89 6.10 11.22
CA THR A 62 15.73 6.49 10.08
C THR A 62 17.07 5.75 10.09
N ILE A 63 17.73 5.67 11.26
CA ILE A 63 18.99 4.93 11.43
C ILE A 63 18.76 3.43 11.17
N SER A 64 17.68 2.87 11.72
CA SER A 64 17.34 1.46 11.54
C SER A 64 17.12 1.08 10.07
N VAL A 65 16.49 1.96 9.30
CA VAL A 65 16.18 1.69 7.88
C VAL A 65 17.43 1.87 7.02
N ARG A 66 18.27 2.87 7.34
CA ARG A 66 19.49 3.13 6.59
C ARG A 66 20.60 2.11 6.85
N TYR A 67 20.66 1.55 8.05
CA TYR A 67 21.76 0.69 8.48
C TYR A 67 21.21 -0.63 9.04
N GLU A 68 21.32 -1.70 8.24
CA GLU A 68 20.82 -3.05 8.60
C GLU A 68 21.35 -3.54 9.97
N LYS A 69 22.61 -3.21 10.31
CA LYS A 69 23.23 -3.55 11.60
C LYS A 69 22.42 -3.04 12.81
N PHE A 70 21.63 -1.99 12.62
CA PHE A 70 20.84 -1.34 13.68
C PHE A 70 19.34 -1.59 13.54
N ASN A 71 18.92 -2.68 12.88
CA ASN A 71 17.50 -3.02 12.70
C ASN A 71 16.67 -3.02 14.01
N LYS A 72 17.27 -3.37 15.15
CA LYS A 72 16.60 -3.35 16.47
C LYS A 72 16.20 -1.94 16.94
N LEU A 73 16.80 -0.88 16.40
CA LEU A 73 16.44 0.50 16.73
C LEU A 73 15.02 0.85 16.29
N VAL A 74 14.44 0.13 15.32
CA VAL A 74 13.03 0.32 14.94
C VAL A 74 12.10 0.14 16.15
N TYR A 75 12.37 -0.85 17.00
CA TYR A 75 11.56 -1.13 18.19
C TYR A 75 11.65 -0.01 19.22
N VAL A 76 12.82 0.61 19.35
CA VAL A 76 13.02 1.79 20.20
C VAL A 76 12.20 2.97 19.67
N GLY A 77 12.26 3.22 18.37
CA GLY A 77 11.45 4.28 17.75
C GLY A 77 9.94 4.05 17.91
N ILE A 78 9.47 2.83 17.69
CA ILE A 78 8.06 2.44 17.90
C ILE A 78 7.67 2.63 19.37
N PHE A 79 8.51 2.22 20.31
CA PHE A 79 8.28 2.42 21.73
C PHE A 79 8.18 3.90 22.11
N LEU A 80 9.02 4.76 21.52
CA LEU A 80 8.95 6.21 21.75
C LEU A 80 7.66 6.83 21.19
N PHE A 81 7.16 6.37 20.04
CA PHE A 81 5.84 6.78 19.57
C PHE A 81 4.72 6.31 20.51
N LEU A 82 4.81 5.08 21.04
CA LEU A 82 3.87 4.59 22.03
C LEU A 82 3.90 5.43 23.30
N LEU A 83 5.09 5.81 23.77
CA LEU A 83 5.28 6.70 24.92
C LEU A 83 4.68 8.08 24.65
N SER A 84 4.91 8.65 23.46
CA SER A 84 4.31 9.92 23.03
C SER A 84 2.78 9.86 23.10
N PHE A 85 2.18 8.78 22.61
CA PHE A 85 0.74 8.57 22.69
C PHE A 85 0.24 8.41 24.14
N ILE A 86 0.86 7.56 24.96
CA ILE A 86 0.37 7.27 26.32
C ILE A 86 0.42 8.52 27.20
N LEU A 87 1.56 9.23 27.20
CA LEU A 87 1.82 10.37 28.09
C LEU A 87 1.20 11.68 27.60
N PHE A 88 1.25 11.95 26.30
CA PHE A 88 0.84 13.25 25.73
C PHE A 88 -0.40 13.17 24.85
N LYS A 89 -1.00 11.98 24.72
CA LYS A 89 -2.16 11.74 23.84
C LYS A 89 -1.92 12.20 22.40
N SER A 90 -0.68 12.06 21.92
CA SER A 90 -0.32 12.42 20.54
C SER A 90 -1.13 11.60 19.54
N TYR A 91 -2.07 12.26 18.87
CA TYR A 91 -2.94 11.66 17.85
C TYR A 91 -2.13 11.14 16.65
N PHE A 92 -1.10 11.86 16.24
CA PHE A 92 -0.28 11.49 15.09
C PHE A 92 0.62 10.29 15.40
N ALA A 93 1.18 10.21 16.61
CA ALA A 93 1.89 9.03 17.07
C ALA A 93 0.97 7.79 17.09
N LEU A 94 -0.27 7.93 17.59
CA LEU A 94 -1.25 6.85 17.54
C LEU A 94 -1.54 6.42 16.09
N SER A 95 -1.72 7.39 15.19
CA SER A 95 -1.96 7.12 13.77
C SER A 95 -0.84 6.30 13.14
N PHE A 96 0.43 6.68 13.38
CA PHE A 96 1.58 5.91 12.93
C PHE A 96 1.55 4.47 13.46
N LEU A 97 1.28 4.28 14.76
CA LEU A 97 1.25 2.96 15.40
C LEU A 97 0.15 2.06 14.82
N ILE A 98 -1.04 2.61 14.58
CA ILE A 98 -2.14 1.85 13.96
C ILE A 98 -1.76 1.43 12.54
N PHE A 99 -1.24 2.33 11.71
CA PHE A 99 -0.84 1.97 10.35
C PHE A 99 0.40 1.07 10.30
N TYR A 100 1.27 1.11 11.31
CA TYR A 100 2.34 0.14 11.48
C TYR A 100 1.79 -1.27 11.74
N LEU A 101 0.81 -1.41 12.64
CA LEU A 101 0.16 -2.70 12.92
C LEU A 101 -0.61 -3.23 11.71
N ILE A 102 -1.40 -2.37 11.04
CA ILE A 102 -2.12 -2.72 9.81
C ILE A 102 -1.12 -3.11 8.72
N GLY A 103 -0.05 -2.35 8.54
CA GLY A 103 0.97 -2.61 7.53
C GLY A 103 1.67 -3.94 7.73
N ILE A 104 2.06 -4.27 8.97
CA ILE A 104 2.60 -5.58 9.33
C ILE A 104 1.60 -6.70 9.02
N PHE A 105 0.36 -6.55 9.47
CA PHE A 105 -0.68 -7.54 9.24
C PHE A 105 -0.90 -7.81 7.75
N LEU A 106 -1.04 -6.77 6.94
CA LEU A 106 -1.24 -6.90 5.48
C LEU A 106 -0.01 -7.48 4.77
N TYR A 107 1.20 -7.10 5.21
CA TYR A 107 2.43 -7.62 4.64
C TYR A 107 2.60 -9.12 4.90
N TYR A 108 2.41 -9.58 6.15
CA TYR A 108 2.54 -11.00 6.50
C TYR A 108 1.43 -11.88 5.90
N LEU A 109 0.27 -11.30 5.56
CA LEU A 109 -0.78 -11.99 4.82
C LEU A 109 -0.59 -11.93 3.29
N ASN A 110 0.49 -11.33 2.80
CA ASN A 110 0.75 -11.11 1.37
C ASN A 110 -0.37 -10.35 0.65
N PHE A 111 -1.13 -9.52 1.36
CA PHE A 111 -2.18 -8.68 0.76
C PHE A 111 -1.66 -7.36 0.21
N MET A 112 -0.50 -6.90 0.69
CA MET A 112 0.06 -5.60 0.32
C MET A 112 1.59 -5.63 0.39
N GLY A 113 2.24 -4.96 -0.56
CA GLY A 113 3.69 -4.86 -0.60
C GLY A 113 4.24 -4.02 0.55
N GLY A 114 5.46 -4.33 0.98
CA GLY A 114 6.12 -3.60 2.07
C GLY A 114 6.26 -2.10 1.79
N GLY A 115 6.51 -1.71 0.54
CA GLY A 115 6.58 -0.31 0.12
C GLY A 115 5.27 0.45 0.33
N ASP A 116 4.14 -0.14 -0.08
CA ASP A 116 2.83 0.49 0.11
C ASP A 116 2.45 0.59 1.60
N CYS A 117 2.76 -0.43 2.40
CA CYS A 117 2.54 -0.42 3.84
C CYS A 117 3.33 0.71 4.52
N LYS A 118 4.61 0.85 4.20
CA LYS A 118 5.46 1.94 4.72
C LYS A 118 4.94 3.31 4.30
N PHE A 119 4.44 3.45 3.07
CA PHE A 119 3.81 4.68 2.61
C PHE A 119 2.60 5.06 3.46
N LEU A 120 1.70 4.10 3.76
CA LEU A 120 0.55 4.34 4.64
C LEU A 120 0.97 4.73 6.06
N MET A 121 2.06 4.16 6.59
CA MET A 121 2.60 4.57 7.89
C MET A 121 3.06 6.04 7.87
N GLY A 122 3.84 6.42 6.86
CA GLY A 122 4.30 7.80 6.69
C GLY A 122 3.15 8.78 6.54
N LEU A 123 2.15 8.43 5.74
CA LEU A 123 0.95 9.24 5.55
C LEU A 123 0.10 9.33 6.83
N GLY A 124 -0.03 8.21 7.54
CA GLY A 124 -0.68 8.10 8.84
C GLY A 124 -0.11 9.09 9.83
N TYR A 125 1.22 9.17 9.96
CA TYR A 125 1.83 10.18 10.82
C TYR A 125 1.65 11.60 10.27
N LEU A 126 1.99 11.84 9.00
CA LEU A 126 1.94 13.17 8.37
C LEU A 126 0.57 13.84 8.51
N LYS A 127 -0.51 13.08 8.26
CA LYS A 127 -1.87 13.61 8.14
C LYS A 127 -2.87 13.12 9.17
N GLY A 128 -2.52 12.07 9.90
CA GLY A 128 -3.41 11.48 10.88
C GLY A 128 -4.27 10.35 10.32
N MET A 129 -4.97 9.72 11.25
CA MET A 129 -5.55 8.40 11.07
C MET A 129 -6.77 8.44 10.16
N PHE A 130 -7.71 9.36 10.44
CA PHE A 130 -8.96 9.44 9.70
C PHE A 130 -8.70 9.68 8.21
N PHE A 131 -7.87 10.66 7.88
CA PHE A 131 -7.47 10.96 6.52
C PHE A 131 -6.91 9.72 5.82
N THR A 132 -5.92 9.07 6.43
CA THR A 132 -5.23 7.92 5.84
C THR A 132 -6.17 6.72 5.66
N PHE A 133 -7.13 6.50 6.57
CA PHE A 133 -8.17 5.49 6.39
C PHE A 133 -9.09 5.80 5.22
N VAL A 134 -9.55 7.04 5.06
CA VAL A 134 -10.38 7.41 3.90
C VAL A 134 -9.60 7.17 2.61
N ILE A 135 -8.33 7.58 2.55
CA ILE A 135 -7.48 7.35 1.38
C ILE A 135 -7.34 5.85 1.10
N PHE A 136 -7.06 5.05 2.13
CA PHE A 136 -6.89 3.60 1.99
C PHE A 136 -8.17 2.90 1.51
N LEU A 137 -9.32 3.20 2.11
CA LEU A 137 -10.61 2.60 1.73
C LEU A 137 -11.03 2.99 0.30
N ASN A 138 -10.85 4.25 -0.09
CA ASN A 138 -11.10 4.70 -1.45
C ASN A 138 -10.12 4.06 -2.45
N ALA A 139 -8.87 3.80 -2.06
CA ALA A 139 -7.91 3.08 -2.91
C ALA A 139 -8.34 1.63 -3.16
N ILE A 140 -8.83 0.92 -2.13
CA ILE A 140 -9.41 -0.42 -2.27
C ILE A 140 -10.58 -0.41 -3.26
N LEU A 141 -11.41 0.63 -3.24
CA LEU A 141 -12.54 0.75 -4.17
C LEU A 141 -12.09 0.77 -5.63
N PHE A 142 -10.95 1.42 -5.95
CA PHE A 142 -10.40 1.45 -7.30
C PHE A 142 -9.85 0.12 -7.79
N VAL A 143 -9.62 -0.85 -6.90
CA VAL A 143 -9.23 -2.21 -7.28
C VAL A 143 -10.39 -2.93 -7.98
N ILE A 144 -11.64 -2.65 -7.62
CA ILE A 144 -12.83 -3.29 -8.22
C ILE A 144 -12.92 -3.06 -9.74
N PRO A 145 -12.95 -1.81 -10.26
CA PRO A 145 -12.98 -1.57 -11.70
C PRO A 145 -11.71 -2.08 -12.40
N TYR A 146 -10.58 -2.12 -11.71
CA TYR A 146 -9.36 -2.71 -12.24
C TYR A 146 -9.47 -4.23 -12.45
N CYS A 147 -10.00 -4.98 -11.47
CA CYS A 147 -10.29 -6.40 -11.63
C CYS A 147 -11.29 -6.67 -12.77
N LEU A 148 -12.28 -5.81 -12.94
CA LEU A 148 -13.21 -5.88 -14.07
C LEU A 148 -12.51 -5.63 -15.41
N ALA A 149 -11.57 -4.68 -15.47
CA ALA A 149 -10.78 -4.43 -16.67
C ALA A 149 -9.92 -5.65 -17.04
N ILE A 150 -9.27 -6.29 -16.06
CA ILE A 150 -8.52 -7.54 -16.25
C ILE A 150 -9.43 -8.65 -16.78
N LEU A 151 -10.62 -8.82 -16.20
CA LEU A 151 -11.61 -9.77 -16.69
C LEU A 151 -11.95 -9.54 -18.16
N LEU A 152 -12.25 -8.30 -18.55
CA LEU A 152 -12.58 -7.96 -19.94
C LEU A 152 -11.42 -8.26 -20.89
N ILE A 153 -10.18 -7.99 -20.47
CA ILE A 153 -8.97 -8.33 -21.26
C ILE A 153 -8.87 -9.85 -21.43
N ASN A 154 -9.04 -10.62 -20.37
CA ASN A 154 -8.98 -12.08 -20.41
C ASN A 154 -10.10 -12.70 -21.26
N ILE A 155 -11.31 -12.14 -21.20
CA ILE A 155 -12.43 -12.57 -22.06
C ILE A 155 -12.11 -12.28 -23.52
N LYS A 156 -11.62 -11.07 -23.85
CA LYS A 156 -11.22 -10.68 -25.20
C LYS A 156 -10.15 -11.61 -25.78
N ASN A 157 -9.18 -11.99 -24.95
CA ASN A 157 -8.09 -12.89 -25.33
C ASN A 157 -8.49 -14.38 -25.31
N LYS A 158 -9.75 -14.70 -24.99
CA LYS A 158 -10.28 -16.06 -24.84
C LYS A 158 -9.48 -16.91 -23.84
N SER A 159 -8.88 -16.27 -22.83
CA SER A 159 -8.03 -16.92 -21.81
C SER A 159 -8.80 -17.89 -20.90
N TYR A 160 -10.13 -17.81 -20.91
CA TYR A 160 -11.04 -18.70 -20.16
C TYR A 160 -11.16 -20.10 -20.79
N LYS A 161 -10.76 -20.30 -22.06
CA LYS A 161 -10.85 -21.61 -22.71
C LYS A 161 -9.88 -22.59 -22.06
N GLY A 162 -10.40 -23.72 -21.58
CA GLY A 162 -9.63 -24.75 -20.89
C GLY A 162 -9.47 -24.53 -19.38
N LEU A 163 -10.05 -23.46 -18.82
CA LEU A 163 -9.99 -23.19 -17.39
C LEU A 163 -10.97 -24.06 -16.60
N LYS A 164 -10.51 -24.68 -15.51
CA LYS A 164 -11.37 -25.37 -14.55
C LYS A 164 -12.21 -24.35 -13.78
N LEU A 165 -13.43 -24.70 -13.37
CA LEU A 165 -14.35 -23.79 -12.65
C LEU A 165 -13.72 -23.20 -11.37
N LYS A 166 -12.94 -24.02 -10.65
CA LYS A 166 -12.17 -23.61 -9.47
C LYS A 166 -11.15 -22.50 -9.73
N ASN A 167 -10.76 -22.29 -10.98
CA ASN A 167 -9.72 -21.33 -11.39
C ASN A 167 -10.32 -20.02 -11.91
N LEU A 168 -11.65 -19.88 -12.00
CA LEU A 168 -12.31 -18.67 -12.49
C LEU A 168 -11.85 -17.37 -11.82
N PRO A 169 -11.48 -17.34 -10.51
CA PRO A 169 -10.97 -16.11 -9.90
C PRO A 169 -9.72 -15.54 -10.60
N LEU A 170 -8.88 -16.37 -11.24
CA LEU A 170 -7.71 -15.91 -12.00
C LEU A 170 -8.07 -14.94 -13.11
N LEU A 171 -9.27 -15.07 -13.69
CA LEU A 171 -9.73 -14.17 -14.74
C LEU A 171 -9.84 -12.72 -14.26
N PHE A 172 -10.00 -12.48 -12.96
CA PHE A 172 -10.13 -11.16 -12.37
C PHE A 172 -8.79 -10.59 -11.87
N ILE A 173 -7.87 -11.46 -11.45
CA ILE A 173 -6.67 -11.03 -10.70
C ILE A 173 -5.36 -11.24 -11.48
N ALA A 174 -5.37 -11.98 -12.59
CA ALA A 174 -4.17 -12.37 -13.32
C ALA A 174 -4.34 -12.22 -14.84
N LEU A 175 -3.23 -12.08 -15.56
CA LEU A 175 -3.21 -12.06 -17.01
C LEU A 175 -2.55 -13.33 -17.54
N LYS A 176 -3.13 -13.93 -18.59
CA LYS A 176 -2.53 -15.09 -19.26
C LYS A 176 -1.55 -14.62 -20.33
N LYS A 177 -0.30 -15.07 -20.25
CA LYS A 177 0.77 -14.73 -21.20
C LYS A 177 1.65 -15.94 -21.52
N ASP A 178 2.32 -15.90 -22.65
CA ASP A 178 3.39 -16.84 -22.95
C ASP A 178 4.61 -16.53 -22.05
N ILE A 179 5.34 -17.56 -21.62
CA ILE A 179 6.46 -17.43 -20.67
C ILE A 179 7.55 -16.46 -21.16
N ASP A 180 7.75 -16.41 -22.47
CA ASP A 180 8.73 -15.55 -23.13
C ASP A 180 8.33 -14.05 -23.07
N ASP A 181 7.03 -13.77 -22.94
CA ASP A 181 6.47 -12.42 -22.81
C ASP A 181 6.39 -11.93 -21.36
N VAL A 182 6.79 -12.77 -20.39
CA VAL A 182 6.75 -12.44 -18.95
C VAL A 182 7.87 -11.47 -18.60
N LYS A 183 7.46 -10.24 -18.27
CA LYS A 183 8.40 -9.17 -17.90
C LYS A 183 9.08 -9.46 -16.57
N LYS A 184 10.22 -8.79 -16.32
CA LYS A 184 11.07 -8.98 -15.13
C LYS A 184 10.32 -8.88 -13.79
N PHE A 185 9.30 -8.03 -13.71
CA PHE A 185 8.57 -7.75 -12.47
C PHE A 185 7.15 -8.34 -12.42
N GLU A 186 6.84 -9.26 -13.34
CA GLU A 186 5.59 -10.01 -13.31
C GLU A 186 5.84 -11.32 -12.58
N SER A 187 5.11 -11.54 -11.49
CA SER A 187 5.20 -12.78 -10.71
C SER A 187 4.31 -13.84 -11.36
N ILE A 188 4.85 -15.04 -11.55
CA ILE A 188 4.12 -16.17 -12.10
C ILE A 188 3.22 -16.75 -10.99
N MET A 189 1.92 -16.84 -11.24
CA MET A 189 0.95 -17.46 -10.33
C MET A 189 0.74 -18.95 -10.61
N GLY A 190 1.25 -19.45 -11.74
CA GLY A 190 1.16 -20.85 -12.16
C GLY A 190 0.56 -21.03 -13.55
N ASP A 191 0.11 -22.24 -13.86
CA ASP A 191 -0.53 -22.61 -15.12
C ASP A 191 -2.03 -22.94 -14.94
N ASP A 192 -2.69 -23.48 -15.96
CA ASP A 192 -4.12 -23.82 -15.90
C ASP A 192 -4.44 -24.98 -14.94
N GLU A 193 -3.44 -25.74 -14.47
CA GLU A 193 -3.64 -26.93 -13.64
C GLU A 193 -3.19 -26.72 -12.19
N ASN A 194 -2.03 -26.10 -12.01
CA ASN A 194 -1.36 -25.84 -10.75
C ASN A 194 -1.12 -24.33 -10.61
N PHE A 195 -1.91 -23.68 -9.76
CA PHE A 195 -1.78 -22.25 -9.49
C PHE A 195 -1.92 -21.95 -7.99
N SER A 196 -1.26 -20.89 -7.56
CA SER A 196 -1.43 -20.27 -6.24
C SER A 196 -2.12 -18.91 -6.40
N LEU A 197 -3.21 -18.69 -5.67
CA LEU A 197 -3.90 -17.39 -5.64
C LEU A 197 -3.03 -16.28 -5.02
N ILE A 198 -2.08 -16.68 -4.18
CA ILE A 198 -1.14 -15.81 -3.50
C ILE A 198 0.26 -16.24 -3.97
N PRO A 199 0.88 -15.50 -4.89
CA PRO A 199 2.23 -15.81 -5.36
C PRO A 199 3.23 -15.58 -4.23
N ASN A 200 4.24 -16.44 -4.15
CA ASN A 200 5.33 -16.28 -3.19
C ASN A 200 6.25 -15.15 -3.68
N ILE A 201 6.22 -14.01 -2.98
CA ILE A 201 6.96 -12.79 -3.38
C ILE A 201 8.49 -13.01 -3.34
N ASN A 202 8.97 -14.05 -2.64
CA ASN A 202 10.39 -14.31 -2.43
C ASN A 202 11.04 -15.29 -3.44
N GLU A 203 10.28 -15.87 -4.38
CA GLU A 203 10.76 -16.95 -5.28
C GLU A 203 10.98 -16.48 -6.74
N GLU A 204 11.24 -15.18 -6.96
CA GLU A 204 11.31 -14.53 -8.28
C GLU A 204 12.29 -15.14 -9.32
N LYS A 205 13.24 -16.00 -8.93
CA LYS A 205 14.34 -16.43 -9.80
C LYS A 205 14.33 -17.91 -10.19
N GLU A 206 13.58 -18.78 -9.52
CA GLU A 206 13.59 -20.23 -9.81
C GLU A 206 12.46 -20.68 -10.75
N ASP A 207 11.32 -19.98 -10.75
CA ASP A 207 10.10 -20.43 -11.46
C ASP A 207 10.18 -20.39 -12.99
N LYS A 208 10.96 -19.48 -13.59
CA LYS A 208 11.06 -19.39 -15.06
C LYS A 208 11.59 -20.67 -15.72
N LYS A 209 12.28 -21.54 -14.99
CA LYS A 209 12.81 -22.81 -15.51
C LYS A 209 11.82 -23.97 -15.48
N ILE A 210 10.72 -23.84 -14.74
CA ILE A 210 9.79 -24.95 -14.45
C ILE A 210 8.63 -24.97 -15.46
N TYR A 211 8.14 -23.81 -15.87
CA TYR A 211 6.95 -23.70 -16.72
C TYR A 211 7.29 -23.62 -18.21
N LYS A 212 6.50 -24.31 -19.05
CA LYS A 212 6.56 -24.23 -20.51
C LYS A 212 5.21 -23.78 -21.06
N GLY A 213 5.21 -22.81 -21.98
CA GLY A 213 4.00 -22.33 -22.65
C GLY A 213 3.33 -21.15 -21.93
N LYS A 214 2.00 -21.22 -21.76
CA LYS A 214 1.21 -20.13 -21.19
C LYS A 214 1.09 -20.21 -19.69
N VAL A 215 1.33 -19.10 -19.03
CA VAL A 215 1.27 -18.95 -17.58
C VAL A 215 0.38 -17.78 -17.19
N TRP A 216 -0.15 -17.84 -15.97
CA TRP A 216 -0.87 -16.74 -15.33
C TRP A 216 0.11 -15.87 -14.58
N VAL A 217 0.04 -14.56 -14.80
CA VAL A 217 0.94 -13.59 -14.17
C VAL A 217 0.19 -12.49 -13.44
N THR A 218 0.81 -11.96 -12.39
CA THR A 218 0.32 -10.77 -11.68
C THR A 218 0.31 -9.55 -12.62
N PRO A 219 -0.76 -8.76 -12.61
CA PRO A 219 -0.85 -7.57 -13.45
C PRO A 219 -0.06 -6.41 -12.81
N GLN A 220 0.51 -5.55 -13.64
CA GLN A 220 1.61 -4.66 -13.23
C GLN A 220 1.20 -3.36 -12.52
N ILE A 221 -0.08 -3.08 -12.31
CA ILE A 221 -0.49 -1.81 -11.71
C ILE A 221 -0.19 -1.82 -10.20
N PRO A 222 0.69 -0.94 -9.70
CA PRO A 222 0.99 -0.86 -8.28
C PRO A 222 -0.17 -0.26 -7.49
N PHE A 223 -0.35 -0.72 -6.25
CA PHE A 223 -1.43 -0.23 -5.40
C PHE A 223 -1.28 1.26 -5.06
N LEU A 224 -0.04 1.76 -5.03
CA LEU A 224 0.26 3.17 -4.81
C LEU A 224 -0.38 4.12 -5.85
N VAL A 225 -0.66 3.63 -7.07
CA VAL A 225 -1.43 4.39 -8.07
C VAL A 225 -2.86 4.62 -7.60
N PHE A 226 -3.50 3.61 -7.01
CA PHE A 226 -4.85 3.75 -6.45
C PHE A 226 -4.85 4.66 -5.21
N ILE A 227 -3.80 4.60 -4.39
CA ILE A 227 -3.59 5.56 -3.28
C ILE A 227 -3.49 7.00 -3.82
N SER A 228 -2.73 7.21 -4.89
CA SER A 228 -2.60 8.54 -5.52
C SER A 228 -3.92 9.05 -6.09
N PHE A 229 -4.70 8.22 -6.79
CA PHE A 229 -6.03 8.59 -7.27
C PHE A 229 -7.00 8.87 -6.12
N SER A 230 -6.93 8.07 -5.06
CA SER A 230 -7.70 8.27 -3.85
C SER A 230 -7.39 9.60 -3.17
N TYR A 231 -6.12 10.03 -3.19
CA TYR A 231 -5.71 11.36 -2.71
C TYR A 231 -6.41 12.48 -3.46
N VAL A 232 -6.48 12.38 -4.79
CA VAL A 232 -7.18 13.34 -5.64
C VAL A 232 -8.68 13.31 -5.40
N LEU A 233 -9.27 12.11 -5.30
CA LEU A 233 -10.69 11.94 -5.00
C LEU A 233 -11.06 12.59 -3.66
N TYR A 234 -10.20 12.48 -2.65
CA TYR A 234 -10.44 13.09 -1.34
C TYR A 234 -10.63 14.62 -1.40
N MET A 235 -10.02 15.31 -2.38
CA MET A 235 -10.25 16.75 -2.57
C MET A 235 -11.70 17.07 -2.90
N ILE A 236 -12.35 16.18 -3.64
CA ILE A 236 -13.71 16.35 -4.15
C ILE A 236 -14.71 15.71 -3.18
N TYR A 237 -14.33 14.58 -2.57
CA TYR A 237 -15.18 13.76 -1.73
C TYR A 237 -14.39 13.24 -0.50
N PRO A 238 -14.38 13.98 0.62
CA PRO A 238 -13.56 13.69 1.79
C PRO A 238 -14.12 12.58 2.71
N PHE A 239 -15.06 11.78 2.19
CA PHE A 239 -15.67 10.65 2.88
C PHE A 239 -15.32 9.34 2.18
N PRO A 240 -15.31 8.18 2.87
CA PRO A 240 -15.17 6.90 2.20
C PRO A 240 -16.32 6.68 1.22
N ALA A 241 -16.02 6.63 -0.08
CA ALA A 241 -16.99 6.41 -1.14
C ALA A 241 -17.72 5.07 -0.97
N ILE A 242 -17.04 4.09 -0.37
CA ILE A 242 -17.60 2.77 -0.06
C ILE A 242 -18.86 2.86 0.82
N PHE A 243 -18.93 3.79 1.77
CA PHE A 243 -20.10 3.91 2.64
C PHE A 243 -21.33 4.43 1.88
N LYS A 244 -21.13 5.35 0.94
CA LYS A 244 -22.22 5.83 0.08
C LYS A 244 -22.73 4.72 -0.86
N ILE A 245 -21.83 3.88 -1.36
CA ILE A 245 -22.20 2.73 -2.19
C ILE A 245 -23.01 1.71 -1.38
N ILE A 246 -22.56 1.39 -0.16
CA ILE A 246 -23.31 0.51 0.75
C ILE A 246 -24.69 1.09 1.06
N GLU A 247 -24.77 2.38 1.37
CA GLU A 247 -26.04 3.07 1.62
C GLU A 247 -26.99 2.97 0.43
N LEU A 248 -26.49 3.21 -0.79
CA LEU A 248 -27.28 3.08 -2.01
C LEU A 248 -27.78 1.66 -2.26
N VAL A 249 -26.93 0.64 -2.02
CA VAL A 249 -27.31 -0.77 -2.16
C VAL A 249 -28.39 -1.14 -1.15
N VAL A 250 -28.24 -0.73 0.12
CA VAL A 250 -29.24 -1.00 1.16
C VAL A 250 -30.56 -0.31 0.83
N LYS A 251 -30.55 0.97 0.44
CA LYS A 251 -31.76 1.71 0.03
C LYS A 251 -32.43 1.16 -1.23
N SER A 252 -31.72 0.40 -2.07
CA SER A 252 -32.32 -0.22 -3.26
C SER A 252 -33.06 -1.53 -2.96
N HIS A 253 -32.87 -2.08 -1.76
CA HIS A 253 -33.43 -3.36 -1.32
C HIS A 253 -34.48 -3.23 -0.21
N PHE A 254 -34.81 -2.00 0.21
CA PHE A 254 -35.87 -1.65 1.15
C PHE A 254 -36.70 -0.50 0.59
#